data_AF-A0A2S4WDU2-F1
#
_entry.id   AF-A0A2S4WDU2-F1
#
_cell.length_a   1.000
_cell.length_b   1.000
_cell.length_c   1.000
_cell.angle_alpha   90.00
_cell.angle_beta   90.00
_cell.angle_gamma   90.00
#
_symmetry.space_group_name_H-M   'P 1'
#
loop_
_entity.id
_entity.type
_entity.pdbx_description
1 polymer ?
#
loop_
_entity_poly.entity_id
_entity_poly.type
_entity_poly.pdbx_seq_one_letter_code
_entity_poly.pdbx_strand_id
1 'polypeptide(L)'
;MDALAITPMCLRVAFAMDNRHGYIPLWEDDPNYIEECQREIRENMAKCCCSNCDEENSIKLIDNLPAASVSNFDSIVSDKFTASKSYDLKAKYPKRHTGTRKRKILPDERLEMDKFKLSMIKELHAYYYTIFKRGGSLMPKHLFADEEAEAIVNSFHNITTIQKLRRVIGVEAFVGQLEWLFKWINVYKENRDKEINNKSGGESEDVLESQPSKRIKTAAIRGVSRVSLDSAEALDHAERSPTKKMIAAATRNSLALERQAYNDMERAIELARKVQVEGIIQAVKKDYTSQNLRILQP
;
A
#
# COMPACT_ATOMS: atom_id res chain seq x y z
N MET A 1 20.49 0.89 -7.87
CA MET A 1 19.41 0.59 -8.85
C MET A 1 20.08 -0.03 -10.06
N ASP A 2 19.34 -0.78 -10.87
CA ASP A 2 19.84 -1.23 -12.17
C ASP A 2 20.00 -0.02 -13.09
N ALA A 3 21.16 0.11 -13.75
CA ALA A 3 21.44 1.20 -14.67
C ALA A 3 20.65 1.07 -15.98
N LEU A 4 20.39 -0.16 -16.43
CA LEU A 4 19.57 -0.45 -17.61
C LEU A 4 18.10 0.00 -17.41
N ALA A 5 17.62 0.01 -16.16
CA ALA A 5 16.26 0.44 -15.81
C ALA A 5 16.09 1.97 -15.70
N ILE A 6 17.16 2.75 -15.81
CA ILE A 6 17.14 4.23 -15.69
C ILE A 6 17.88 4.95 -16.83
N THR A 7 18.48 4.22 -17.77
CA THR A 7 19.19 4.85 -18.88
C THR A 7 18.23 5.51 -19.88
N PRO A 8 18.44 6.78 -20.27
CA PRO A 8 17.72 7.40 -21.38
C PRO A 8 18.30 7.01 -22.75
N MET A 9 19.44 6.30 -22.76
CA MET A 9 20.23 6.05 -23.97
C MET A 9 19.60 4.97 -24.87
N CYS A 10 20.06 4.87 -26.11
CA CYS A 10 19.63 3.79 -27.01
C CYS A 10 19.94 2.41 -26.40
N LEU A 11 18.91 1.59 -26.15
CA LEU A 11 19.09 0.30 -25.48
C LEU A 11 19.97 -0.67 -26.26
N ARG A 12 19.97 -0.61 -27.61
CA ARG A 12 20.86 -1.42 -28.46
C ARG A 12 22.33 -1.08 -28.22
N VAL A 13 22.64 0.21 -28.21
CA VAL A 13 24.00 0.72 -27.92
C VAL A 13 24.37 0.47 -26.46
N ALA A 14 23.43 0.63 -25.51
CA ALA A 14 23.67 0.35 -24.10
C ALA A 14 24.04 -1.13 -23.86
N PHE A 15 23.34 -2.08 -24.48
CA PHE A 15 23.73 -3.49 -24.43
C PHE A 15 25.08 -3.76 -25.12
N ALA A 16 25.38 -3.11 -26.25
CA ALA A 16 26.69 -3.25 -26.89
C ALA A 16 27.84 -2.74 -25.98
N MET A 17 27.61 -1.62 -25.29
CA MET A 17 28.54 -1.07 -24.31
C MET A 17 28.74 -1.96 -23.09
N ASP A 18 27.65 -2.51 -22.52
CA ASP A 18 27.76 -3.42 -21.37
C ASP A 18 28.56 -4.68 -21.71
N ASN A 19 28.32 -5.27 -22.88
CA ASN A 19 29.08 -6.42 -23.38
C ASN A 19 30.56 -6.11 -23.71
N ARG A 20 30.91 -4.85 -24.04
CA ARG A 20 32.27 -4.45 -24.48
C ARG A 20 33.10 -3.76 -23.40
N HIS A 21 32.46 -3.09 -22.44
CA HIS A 21 33.08 -2.25 -21.40
C HIS A 21 32.60 -2.56 -19.96
N GLY A 22 31.55 -3.39 -19.79
CA GLY A 22 31.03 -3.78 -18.48
C GLY A 22 30.23 -2.71 -17.74
N TYR A 23 29.65 -1.75 -18.47
CA TYR A 23 28.74 -0.75 -17.89
C TYR A 23 27.69 -0.24 -18.88
N ILE A 24 26.56 0.24 -18.33
CA ILE A 24 25.48 0.91 -19.07
C ILE A 24 25.71 2.43 -19.06
N PRO A 25 25.67 3.12 -20.23
CA PRO A 25 25.75 4.58 -20.30
C PRO A 25 24.49 5.24 -19.71
N LEU A 26 24.64 6.43 -19.13
CA LEU A 26 23.53 7.23 -18.59
C LEU A 26 23.45 8.65 -19.20
N TRP A 27 24.38 9.01 -20.07
CA TRP A 27 24.57 10.36 -20.62
C TRP A 27 24.99 10.28 -22.10
N GLU A 28 24.62 11.29 -22.90
CA GLU A 28 24.93 11.33 -24.33
C GLU A 28 26.42 11.62 -24.62
N ASP A 29 27.07 12.36 -23.71
CA ASP A 29 28.49 12.77 -23.82
C ASP A 29 29.51 11.65 -23.51
N ASP A 30 29.05 10.41 -23.28
CA ASP A 30 29.94 9.27 -23.00
C ASP A 30 30.77 8.91 -24.27
N PRO A 31 32.11 8.94 -24.22
CA PRO A 31 32.94 8.69 -25.41
C PRO A 31 32.74 7.30 -26.04
N ASN A 32 32.44 6.27 -25.24
CA ASN A 32 32.20 4.92 -25.74
C ASN A 32 30.79 4.82 -26.36
N TYR A 33 29.81 5.54 -25.82
CA TYR A 33 28.47 5.67 -26.44
C TYR A 33 28.56 6.35 -27.81
N ILE A 34 29.36 7.40 -27.90
CA ILE A 34 29.60 8.15 -29.14
C ILE A 34 30.34 7.28 -30.17
N GLU A 35 31.40 6.55 -29.78
CA GLU A 35 32.11 5.63 -30.68
C GLU A 35 31.18 4.54 -31.24
N GLU A 36 30.35 3.95 -30.38
CA GLU A 36 29.45 2.86 -30.74
C GLU A 36 28.28 3.35 -31.62
N CYS A 37 27.69 4.52 -31.33
CA CYS A 37 26.75 5.18 -32.25
C CYS A 37 27.38 5.44 -33.63
N GLN A 38 28.62 5.94 -33.66
CA GLN A 38 29.36 6.11 -34.90
C GLN A 38 29.71 4.79 -35.59
N ARG A 39 29.84 3.68 -34.85
CA ARG A 39 30.03 2.33 -35.42
C ARG A 39 28.76 1.85 -36.12
N GLU A 40 27.60 1.97 -35.48
CA GLU A 40 26.31 1.60 -36.09
C GLU A 40 26.04 2.37 -37.40
N ILE A 41 26.37 3.67 -37.42
CA ILE A 41 26.25 4.51 -38.63
C ILE A 41 27.23 4.06 -39.73
N ARG A 42 28.51 3.80 -39.39
CA ARG A 42 29.53 3.34 -40.37
C ARG A 42 29.20 1.98 -40.96
N GLU A 43 28.58 1.08 -40.20
CA GLU A 43 28.13 -0.24 -40.67
C GLU A 43 26.74 -0.19 -41.33
N ASN A 44 26.15 1.01 -41.49
CA ASN A 44 24.83 1.22 -42.10
C ASN A 44 23.73 0.37 -41.45
N MET A 45 23.78 0.23 -40.12
CA MET A 45 22.78 -0.49 -39.34
C MET A 45 21.43 0.25 -39.38
N ALA A 46 20.33 -0.50 -39.44
CA ALA A 46 18.98 0.08 -39.40
C ALA A 46 18.75 0.89 -38.11
N LYS A 47 17.96 1.98 -38.19
CA LYS A 47 17.59 2.80 -37.01
C LYS A 47 17.02 1.90 -35.91
N CYS A 48 17.40 2.16 -34.66
CA CYS A 48 16.88 1.42 -33.52
C CYS A 48 15.39 1.76 -33.25
N CYS A 49 14.57 0.73 -33.03
CA CYS A 49 13.16 0.84 -32.61
C CYS A 49 12.95 0.42 -31.14
N CYS A 50 13.96 0.62 -30.28
CA CYS A 50 13.78 0.43 -28.83
C CYS A 50 12.95 1.57 -28.23
N SER A 51 12.40 1.38 -27.02
CA SER A 51 11.58 2.37 -26.30
C SER A 51 12.20 3.77 -26.26
N ASN A 52 13.52 3.84 -26.12
CA ASN A 52 14.28 5.09 -25.97
C ASN A 52 14.65 5.75 -27.31
N CYS A 53 14.29 5.14 -28.46
CA CYS A 53 14.55 5.67 -29.81
C CYS A 53 13.28 5.83 -30.66
N ASP A 54 12.17 5.25 -30.19
CA ASP A 54 10.89 5.16 -30.86
C ASP A 54 9.76 5.03 -29.81
N GLU A 55 9.62 6.05 -28.97
CA GLU A 55 8.66 6.08 -27.86
C GLU A 55 7.22 5.83 -28.34
N GLU A 56 6.79 6.50 -29.41
CA GLU A 56 5.44 6.38 -29.98
C GLU A 56 5.11 4.94 -30.36
N ASN A 57 5.98 4.25 -31.11
CA ASN A 57 5.74 2.87 -31.52
C ASN A 57 5.86 1.90 -30.34
N SER A 58 6.68 2.20 -29.33
CA SER A 58 6.75 1.41 -28.10
C SER A 58 5.45 1.48 -27.28
N ILE A 59 4.78 2.63 -27.26
CA ILE A 59 3.47 2.80 -26.60
C ILE A 59 2.39 2.03 -27.36
N LYS A 60 2.31 2.18 -28.70
CA LYS A 60 1.40 1.39 -29.55
C LYS A 60 1.60 -0.13 -29.36
N LEU A 61 2.86 -0.57 -29.29
CA LEU A 61 3.22 -1.97 -29.04
C LEU A 61 2.65 -2.45 -27.70
N ILE A 62 2.84 -1.68 -26.62
CA ILE A 62 2.30 -2.01 -25.29
C ILE A 62 0.76 -2.06 -25.27
N ASP A 63 0.08 -1.12 -25.95
CA ASP A 63 -1.38 -1.10 -26.05
C ASP A 63 -1.95 -2.23 -26.93
N ASN A 64 -1.17 -2.71 -27.92
CA ASN A 64 -1.53 -3.83 -28.80
C ASN A 64 -1.19 -5.22 -28.21
N LEU A 65 -0.19 -5.35 -27.33
CA LEU A 65 0.19 -6.63 -26.71
C LEU A 65 -0.98 -7.40 -26.03
N PRO A 66 -1.98 -6.76 -25.38
CA PRO A 66 -3.18 -7.44 -24.89
C PRO A 66 -4.02 -8.15 -25.95
N ALA A 67 -3.88 -7.77 -27.23
CA ALA A 67 -4.51 -8.37 -28.40
C ALA A 67 -3.62 -9.41 -29.12
N ALA A 68 -2.41 -9.66 -28.61
CA ALA A 68 -1.44 -10.53 -29.25
C ALA A 68 -1.85 -12.02 -29.24
N SER A 69 -1.56 -12.67 -30.35
CA SER A 69 -1.79 -14.08 -30.65
C SER A 69 -0.72 -14.54 -31.64
N VAL A 70 -0.57 -15.86 -31.82
CA VAL A 70 0.46 -16.45 -32.68
C VAL A 70 0.37 -15.97 -34.14
N SER A 71 -0.81 -15.56 -34.61
CA SER A 71 -1.02 -15.11 -36.00
C SER A 71 -0.94 -13.60 -36.24
N ASN A 72 -0.80 -12.77 -35.20
CA ASN A 72 -0.67 -11.30 -35.34
C ASN A 72 0.55 -10.70 -34.61
N PHE A 73 1.34 -11.50 -33.90
CA PHE A 73 2.51 -11.02 -33.14
C PHE A 73 3.50 -10.22 -33.99
N ASP A 74 3.92 -10.74 -35.15
CA ASP A 74 4.88 -10.06 -36.03
C ASP A 74 4.33 -8.74 -36.59
N SER A 75 3.01 -8.67 -36.83
CA SER A 75 2.32 -7.44 -37.25
C SER A 75 2.23 -6.42 -36.11
N ILE A 76 2.12 -6.87 -34.85
CA ILE A 76 2.16 -6.02 -33.66
C ILE A 76 3.57 -5.47 -33.43
N VAL A 77 4.60 -6.32 -33.53
CA VAL A 77 6.01 -5.93 -33.37
C VAL A 77 6.52 -5.00 -34.48
N SER A 78 5.91 -5.05 -35.68
CA SER A 78 6.29 -4.19 -36.82
C SER A 78 5.37 -2.98 -37.07
N ASP A 79 4.55 -2.59 -36.08
CA ASP A 79 3.55 -1.50 -36.14
C ASP A 79 2.58 -1.56 -37.33
N LYS A 80 2.25 -2.77 -37.78
CA LYS A 80 1.29 -3.04 -38.87
C LYS A 80 -0.06 -3.53 -38.36
N PHE A 81 -0.28 -3.54 -37.05
CA PHE A 81 -1.50 -4.00 -36.41
C PHE A 81 -2.25 -2.86 -35.72
N THR A 82 -3.49 -2.64 -36.15
CA THR A 82 -4.42 -1.71 -35.49
C THR A 82 -5.46 -2.51 -34.71
N ALA A 83 -5.45 -2.44 -33.38
CA ALA A 83 -6.50 -3.06 -32.57
C ALA A 83 -7.88 -2.45 -32.85
N SER A 84 -8.86 -3.28 -33.19
CA SER A 84 -10.26 -2.86 -33.43
C SER A 84 -11.05 -2.58 -32.14
N LYS A 85 -10.45 -2.81 -30.97
CA LYS A 85 -11.03 -2.63 -29.63
C LYS A 85 -9.92 -2.29 -28.64
N SER A 86 -10.21 -1.39 -27.69
CA SER A 86 -9.35 -1.19 -26.52
C SER A 86 -9.52 -2.35 -25.52
N TYR A 87 -8.42 -2.75 -24.88
CA TYR A 87 -8.39 -3.86 -23.93
C TYR A 87 -8.25 -3.36 -22.50
N ASP A 88 -9.34 -3.37 -21.72
CA ASP A 88 -9.27 -2.98 -20.30
C ASP A 88 -8.58 -4.05 -19.44
N LEU A 89 -7.28 -3.84 -19.19
CA LEU A 89 -6.47 -4.70 -18.33
C LEU A 89 -6.93 -4.71 -16.86
N LYS A 90 -7.78 -3.78 -16.40
CA LYS A 90 -8.32 -3.75 -15.01
C LYS A 90 -8.99 -5.06 -14.59
N ALA A 91 -9.53 -5.83 -15.54
CA ALA A 91 -10.09 -7.15 -15.28
C ALA A 91 -9.04 -8.25 -15.02
N LYS A 92 -7.79 -8.11 -15.51
CA LYS A 92 -6.68 -9.05 -15.29
C LYS A 92 -5.92 -8.79 -13.99
N TYR A 93 -5.85 -7.54 -13.52
CA TYR A 93 -5.19 -7.25 -12.24
C TYR A 93 -5.92 -7.93 -11.06
N PRO A 94 -5.20 -8.48 -10.07
CA PRO A 94 -5.82 -9.02 -8.87
C PRO A 94 -6.67 -7.96 -8.17
N LYS A 95 -7.96 -8.24 -7.95
CA LYS A 95 -8.85 -7.36 -7.21
C LYS A 95 -8.28 -7.11 -5.82
N ARG A 96 -7.79 -5.88 -5.56
CA ARG A 96 -7.26 -5.45 -4.24
C ARG A 96 -8.17 -5.98 -3.15
N HIS A 97 -7.66 -6.92 -2.35
CA HIS A 97 -8.46 -7.55 -1.31
C HIS A 97 -8.88 -6.50 -0.29
N THR A 98 -10.16 -6.47 0.04
CA THR A 98 -10.68 -5.61 1.09
C THR A 98 -9.99 -5.98 2.40
N GLY A 99 -9.30 -5.02 3.01
CA GLY A 99 -8.54 -5.26 4.23
C GLY A 99 -9.42 -5.88 5.32
N THR A 100 -8.89 -6.88 6.04
CA THR A 100 -9.59 -7.51 7.15
C THR A 100 -10.06 -6.43 8.13
N ARG A 101 -11.31 -6.54 8.59
CA ARG A 101 -11.90 -5.56 9.53
C ARG A 101 -11.14 -5.61 10.86
N LYS A 102 -10.14 -4.74 11.01
CA LYS A 102 -9.36 -4.56 12.24
C LYS A 102 -10.31 -4.27 13.39
N ARG A 103 -10.17 -4.99 14.50
CA ARG A 103 -10.84 -4.67 15.78
C ARG A 103 -10.14 -3.46 16.40
N LYS A 104 -10.90 -2.59 17.06
CA LYS A 104 -10.31 -1.65 18.03
C LYS A 104 -9.90 -2.46 19.26
N ILE A 105 -8.60 -2.70 19.41
CA ILE A 105 -8.00 -3.29 20.61
C ILE A 105 -8.12 -2.25 21.75
N LEU A 106 -8.48 -2.68 22.95
CA LEU A 106 -8.53 -1.79 24.12
C LEU A 106 -7.12 -1.58 24.70
N PRO A 107 -6.84 -0.48 25.43
CA PRO A 107 -5.49 -0.21 25.98
C PRO A 107 -4.90 -1.35 26.80
N ASP A 108 -5.71 -2.03 27.63
CA ASP A 108 -5.23 -3.13 28.47
C ASP A 108 -4.97 -4.40 27.65
N GLU A 109 -5.87 -4.72 26.71
CA GLU A 109 -5.69 -5.82 25.73
C GLU A 109 -4.45 -5.56 24.85
N ARG A 110 -4.12 -4.30 24.54
CA ARG A 110 -2.97 -3.93 23.73
C ARG A 110 -1.65 -4.37 24.38
N LEU A 111 -1.50 -4.19 25.69
CA LEU A 111 -0.29 -4.58 26.42
C LEU A 111 -0.07 -6.11 26.43
N GLU A 112 -1.14 -6.91 26.46
CA GLU A 112 -1.05 -8.36 26.28
C GLU A 112 -0.69 -8.72 24.83
N MET A 113 -1.32 -8.07 23.85
CA MET A 113 -1.07 -8.34 22.43
C MET A 113 0.33 -7.93 21.97
N ASP A 114 0.93 -6.89 22.56
CA ASP A 114 2.32 -6.52 22.28
C ASP A 114 3.34 -7.52 22.88
N LYS A 115 3.06 -8.08 24.07
CA LYS A 115 3.86 -9.21 24.62
C LYS A 115 3.76 -10.44 23.71
N PHE A 116 2.55 -10.78 23.26
CA PHE A 116 2.31 -11.83 22.28
C PHE A 116 3.08 -11.58 20.96
N LYS A 117 3.04 -10.35 20.44
CA LYS A 117 3.75 -9.94 19.21
C LYS A 117 5.26 -10.20 19.33
N LEU A 118 5.87 -9.78 20.43
CA LEU A 118 7.30 -9.96 20.68
C LEU A 118 7.69 -11.45 20.84
N SER A 119 6.89 -12.27 21.52
CA SER A 119 7.17 -13.72 21.62
C SER A 119 7.02 -14.41 20.26
N MET A 120 5.99 -14.05 19.49
CA MET A 120 5.74 -14.62 18.15
C MET A 120 6.91 -14.38 17.19
N ILE A 121 7.41 -13.14 17.13
CA ILE A 121 8.58 -12.79 16.30
C ILE A 121 9.80 -13.58 16.76
N LYS A 122 10.10 -13.57 18.08
CA LYS A 122 11.27 -14.24 18.66
C LYS A 122 11.27 -15.76 18.39
N GLU A 123 10.15 -16.43 18.60
CA GLU A 123 10.03 -17.88 18.40
C GLU A 123 9.99 -18.26 16.92
N LEU A 124 9.36 -17.46 16.06
CA LEU A 124 9.42 -17.70 14.61
C LEU A 124 10.85 -17.51 14.06
N HIS A 125 11.59 -16.51 14.55
CA HIS A 125 12.98 -16.30 14.18
C HIS A 125 13.87 -17.45 14.68
N ALA A 126 13.58 -18.04 15.84
CA ALA A 126 14.24 -19.25 16.30
C ALA A 126 13.90 -20.46 15.41
N TYR A 127 12.62 -20.66 15.06
CA TYR A 127 12.16 -21.73 14.17
C TYR A 127 12.78 -21.65 12.78
N TYR A 128 12.91 -20.45 12.21
CA TYR A 128 13.61 -20.22 10.94
C TYR A 128 15.03 -20.81 10.96
N TYR A 129 15.80 -20.62 12.04
CA TYR A 129 17.14 -21.19 12.17
C TYR A 129 17.18 -22.71 12.45
N THR A 130 16.03 -23.38 12.63
CA THR A 130 15.97 -24.85 12.64
C THR A 130 15.83 -25.44 11.23
N ILE A 131 15.27 -24.66 10.28
CA ILE A 131 15.13 -25.03 8.86
C ILE A 131 16.35 -24.55 8.06
N PHE A 132 16.78 -23.31 8.28
CA PHE A 132 17.83 -22.65 7.53
C PHE A 132 19.09 -22.47 8.38
N LYS A 133 20.24 -22.96 7.87
CA LYS A 133 21.54 -22.78 8.53
C LYS A 133 21.90 -21.29 8.62
N ARG A 134 22.54 -20.89 9.72
CA ARG A 134 23.09 -19.53 9.89
C ARG A 134 24.14 -19.25 8.80
N GLY A 135 24.15 -18.03 8.25
CA GLY A 135 25.09 -17.60 7.20
C GLY A 135 24.46 -17.32 5.83
N GLY A 136 23.15 -17.54 5.65
CA GLY A 136 22.43 -17.09 4.45
C GLY A 136 22.28 -15.56 4.38
N SER A 137 22.22 -15.02 3.16
CA SER A 137 21.95 -13.59 2.91
C SER A 137 20.53 -13.16 3.34
N LEU A 138 19.57 -14.09 3.23
CA LEU A 138 18.24 -13.92 3.81
C LEU A 138 18.28 -14.20 5.33
N MET A 139 17.73 -13.27 6.10
CA MET A 139 17.55 -13.37 7.55
C MET A 139 16.04 -13.37 7.87
N PRO A 140 15.59 -13.98 8.98
CA PRO A 140 14.15 -14.08 9.29
C PRO A 140 13.46 -12.71 9.43
N LYS A 141 14.18 -11.68 9.89
CA LYS A 141 13.73 -10.27 9.93
C LYS A 141 13.35 -9.66 8.56
N HIS A 142 13.71 -10.30 7.44
CA HIS A 142 13.36 -9.87 6.08
C HIS A 142 12.16 -10.65 5.51
N LEU A 143 11.64 -11.65 6.24
CA LEU A 143 10.49 -12.48 5.86
C LEU A 143 9.33 -12.36 6.87
N PHE A 144 9.62 -11.87 8.08
CA PHE A 144 8.64 -11.60 9.12
C PHE A 144 9.24 -10.65 10.17
N ALA A 145 8.68 -9.45 10.26
CA ALA A 145 9.10 -8.37 11.15
C ALA A 145 7.91 -7.91 12.03
N ASP A 146 7.94 -6.65 12.50
CA ASP A 146 6.85 -6.12 13.33
C ASP A 146 5.58 -5.86 12.53
N GLU A 147 5.67 -5.54 11.23
CA GLU A 147 4.50 -5.19 10.40
C GLU A 147 3.55 -6.38 10.17
N GLU A 148 4.08 -7.56 9.84
CA GLU A 148 3.29 -8.78 9.66
C GLU A 148 2.75 -9.29 11.01
N ALA A 149 3.53 -9.14 12.08
CA ALA A 149 3.14 -9.52 13.43
C ALA A 149 2.02 -8.60 13.97
N GLU A 150 2.10 -7.30 13.70
CA GLU A 150 1.07 -6.29 13.96
C GLU A 150 -0.19 -6.55 13.12
N ALA A 151 -0.05 -6.98 11.86
CA ALA A 151 -1.18 -7.37 11.02
C ALA A 151 -1.94 -8.59 11.59
N ILE A 152 -1.20 -9.58 12.12
CA ILE A 152 -1.76 -10.74 12.85
C ILE A 152 -2.48 -10.27 14.12
N VAL A 153 -1.87 -9.43 14.96
CA VAL A 153 -2.49 -8.87 16.18
C VAL A 153 -3.80 -8.16 15.86
N ASN A 154 -3.81 -7.24 14.90
CA ASN A 154 -5.01 -6.50 14.48
C ASN A 154 -6.13 -7.40 13.90
N SER A 155 -5.78 -8.63 13.48
CA SER A 155 -6.69 -9.62 12.89
C SER A 155 -6.91 -10.85 13.78
N PHE A 156 -6.40 -10.88 15.01
CA PHE A 156 -6.19 -12.11 15.81
C PHE A 156 -7.44 -12.99 15.94
N HIS A 157 -8.59 -12.40 16.26
CA HIS A 157 -9.88 -13.10 16.38
C HIS A 157 -10.41 -13.63 15.03
N ASN A 158 -10.07 -12.99 13.91
CA ASN A 158 -10.53 -13.37 12.58
C ASN A 158 -9.76 -14.57 12.00
N ILE A 159 -8.54 -14.83 12.48
CA ILE A 159 -7.67 -15.94 12.05
C ILE A 159 -8.22 -17.26 12.59
N THR A 160 -8.98 -17.96 11.74
CA THR A 160 -9.57 -19.28 12.04
C THR A 160 -9.11 -20.38 11.06
N THR A 161 -8.34 -20.03 10.02
CA THR A 161 -7.77 -20.99 9.05
C THR A 161 -6.42 -20.48 8.53
N ILE A 162 -5.57 -21.40 8.06
CA ILE A 162 -4.28 -21.09 7.43
C ILE A 162 -4.46 -20.15 6.22
N GLN A 163 -5.52 -20.32 5.42
CA GLN A 163 -5.84 -19.42 4.31
C GLN A 163 -6.13 -17.98 4.77
N LYS A 164 -6.79 -17.78 5.92
CA LYS A 164 -6.98 -16.43 6.48
C LYS A 164 -5.68 -15.86 7.03
N LEU A 165 -4.84 -16.67 7.67
CA LEU A 165 -3.51 -16.26 8.13
C LEU A 165 -2.64 -15.77 6.96
N ARG A 166 -2.56 -16.53 5.87
CA ARG A 166 -1.84 -16.11 4.64
C ARG A 166 -2.37 -14.80 4.06
N ARG A 167 -3.69 -14.57 4.08
CA ARG A 167 -4.31 -13.30 3.64
C ARG A 167 -4.05 -12.11 4.58
N VAL A 168 -3.72 -12.37 5.85
CA VAL A 168 -3.39 -11.33 6.84
C VAL A 168 -1.91 -10.94 6.76
N ILE A 169 -1.02 -11.92 6.55
CA ILE A 169 0.42 -11.67 6.37
C ILE A 169 0.69 -11.02 5.01
N GLY A 170 0.09 -11.52 3.93
CA GLY A 170 0.21 -10.97 2.57
C GLY A 170 1.56 -11.20 1.86
N VAL A 171 2.65 -11.31 2.62
CA VAL A 171 4.02 -11.60 2.16
C VAL A 171 4.17 -13.08 1.72
N GLU A 172 5.17 -13.36 0.90
CA GLU A 172 5.61 -14.73 0.61
C GLU A 172 6.12 -15.42 1.88
N ALA A 173 5.70 -16.66 2.10
CA ALA A 173 6.00 -17.41 3.32
C ALA A 173 6.95 -18.58 3.02
N PHE A 174 7.94 -18.81 3.88
CA PHE A 174 8.83 -19.96 3.77
C PHE A 174 8.11 -21.27 4.13
N VAL A 175 8.62 -22.40 3.65
CA VAL A 175 8.01 -23.73 3.84
C VAL A 175 7.85 -24.04 5.33
N GLY A 176 6.62 -24.32 5.77
CA GLY A 176 6.28 -24.60 7.17
C GLY A 176 5.96 -23.35 8.03
N GLN A 177 6.20 -22.13 7.54
CA GLN A 177 5.96 -20.89 8.30
C GLN A 177 4.49 -20.72 8.68
N LEU A 178 3.57 -20.98 7.75
CA LEU A 178 2.14 -20.75 7.93
C LEU A 178 1.50 -21.81 8.85
N GLU A 179 1.96 -23.05 8.72
CA GLU A 179 1.56 -24.19 9.55
C GLU A 179 2.03 -24.01 10.99
N TRP A 180 3.29 -23.61 11.17
CA TRP A 180 3.86 -23.29 12.48
C TRP A 180 3.15 -22.10 13.14
N LEU A 181 2.99 -20.98 12.42
CA LEU A 181 2.30 -19.80 12.95
C LEU A 181 0.84 -20.11 13.31
N PHE A 182 0.12 -20.87 12.48
CA PHE A 182 -1.27 -21.22 12.78
C PHE A 182 -1.38 -22.12 14.02
N LYS A 183 -0.47 -23.10 14.18
CA LYS A 183 -0.38 -23.92 15.40
C LYS A 183 -0.07 -23.05 16.63
N TRP A 184 0.92 -22.18 16.54
CA TRP A 184 1.37 -21.33 17.64
C TRP A 184 0.28 -20.33 18.09
N ILE A 185 -0.41 -19.68 17.14
CA ILE A 185 -1.57 -18.82 17.39
C ILE A 185 -2.69 -19.57 18.12
N ASN A 186 -2.98 -20.82 17.73
CA ASN A 186 -4.05 -21.61 18.35
C ASN A 186 -3.69 -22.04 19.79
N VAL A 187 -2.45 -22.49 20.03
CA VAL A 187 -1.96 -22.79 21.40
C VAL A 187 -2.06 -21.57 22.32
N TYR A 188 -1.72 -20.38 21.82
CA TYR A 188 -1.88 -19.15 22.61
C TYR A 188 -3.36 -18.81 22.89
N LYS A 189 -4.27 -19.01 21.93
CA LYS A 189 -5.72 -18.86 22.16
C LYS A 189 -6.23 -19.80 23.25
N GLU A 190 -5.93 -21.09 23.12
CA GLU A 190 -6.33 -22.10 24.11
C GLU A 190 -5.81 -21.78 25.51
N ASN A 191 -4.57 -21.28 25.64
CA ASN A 191 -4.00 -20.93 26.94
C ASN A 191 -4.65 -19.66 27.52
N ARG A 192 -4.89 -18.63 26.70
CA ARG A 192 -5.59 -17.41 27.16
C ARG A 192 -7.03 -17.71 27.60
N ASP A 193 -7.73 -18.59 26.88
CA ASP A 193 -9.10 -18.97 27.22
C ASP A 193 -9.15 -19.82 28.52
N LYS A 194 -8.12 -20.65 28.80
CA LYS A 194 -7.93 -21.32 30.10
C LYS A 194 -7.66 -20.32 31.23
N GLU A 195 -6.80 -19.32 31.01
CA GLU A 195 -6.51 -18.28 32.01
C GLU A 195 -7.72 -17.42 32.36
N ILE A 196 -8.59 -17.13 31.38
CA ILE A 196 -9.87 -16.44 31.61
C ILE A 196 -10.81 -17.31 32.45
N ASN A 197 -11.01 -18.58 32.07
CA ASN A 197 -11.89 -19.50 32.79
C ASN A 197 -11.43 -19.74 34.24
N ASN A 198 -10.12 -19.85 34.47
CA ASN A 198 -9.54 -20.02 35.81
C ASN A 198 -9.74 -18.77 36.69
N LYS A 199 -9.74 -17.56 36.11
CA LYS A 199 -10.03 -16.32 36.86
C LYS A 199 -11.52 -16.22 37.24
N SER A 200 -12.44 -16.70 36.40
CA SER A 200 -13.88 -16.71 36.70
C SER A 200 -14.32 -17.82 37.67
N GLY A 201 -13.45 -18.76 38.05
CA GLY A 201 -13.76 -19.85 38.98
C GLY A 201 -13.40 -19.57 40.44
N GLY A 202 -12.94 -18.36 40.78
CA GLY A 202 -12.35 -18.03 42.08
C GLY A 202 -13.26 -17.28 43.07
N GLU A 203 -14.44 -16.83 42.66
CA GLU A 203 -15.34 -15.99 43.48
C GLU A 203 -16.72 -16.66 43.60
N SER A 204 -17.03 -17.27 44.77
CA SER A 204 -18.32 -17.96 45.02
C SER A 204 -18.66 -18.13 46.52
N GLU A 205 -18.53 -17.06 47.31
CA GLU A 205 -19.41 -16.69 48.44
C GLU A 205 -19.51 -15.14 48.34
N ASP A 206 -20.68 -14.49 48.28
CA ASP A 206 -21.91 -14.69 49.03
C ASP A 206 -23.21 -14.30 48.22
N VAL A 207 -24.36 -14.54 48.83
CA VAL A 207 -25.77 -14.55 48.35
C VAL A 207 -26.30 -13.23 47.75
N LEU A 208 -26.96 -13.28 46.57
CA LEU A 208 -28.44 -13.10 46.45
C LEU A 208 -29.04 -13.46 45.07
N GLU A 209 -30.31 -13.87 45.08
CA GLU A 209 -31.09 -14.40 43.94
C GLU A 209 -32.18 -13.41 43.47
N SER A 210 -32.39 -13.22 42.15
CA SER A 210 -33.72 -12.90 41.56
C SER A 210 -33.80 -12.81 40.02
N GLN A 211 -34.20 -13.93 39.41
CA GLN A 211 -35.08 -14.08 38.21
C GLN A 211 -34.76 -13.46 36.81
N PRO A 212 -35.26 -14.09 35.71
CA PRO A 212 -34.92 -13.70 34.34
C PRO A 212 -35.93 -12.75 33.65
N SER A 213 -35.42 -11.71 32.98
CA SER A 213 -36.24 -10.81 32.14
C SER A 213 -36.58 -11.40 30.77
N LYS A 214 -37.84 -11.20 30.34
CA LYS A 214 -38.46 -11.93 29.21
C LYS A 214 -38.13 -11.32 27.83
N ARG A 215 -37.85 -12.20 26.86
CA ARG A 215 -37.52 -11.87 25.46
C ARG A 215 -38.79 -11.64 24.62
N ILE A 216 -39.30 -10.41 24.56
CA ILE A 216 -40.43 -10.05 23.70
C ILE A 216 -39.93 -9.51 22.34
N LYS A 217 -40.59 -9.92 21.25
CA LYS A 217 -40.40 -9.38 19.90
C LYS A 217 -41.70 -8.75 19.42
N THR A 218 -41.65 -7.49 19.00
CA THR A 218 -42.65 -6.86 18.12
C THR A 218 -41.86 -6.08 17.07
N ALA A 219 -41.99 -6.34 15.76
CA ALA A 219 -43.19 -6.37 14.90
C ALA A 219 -43.77 -4.97 14.70
N ALA A 220 -43.73 -4.48 13.47
CA ALA A 220 -44.10 -3.12 13.09
C ALA A 220 -45.46 -3.06 12.39
N ILE A 221 -46.22 -2.00 12.64
CA ILE A 221 -47.43 -1.59 11.91
C ILE A 221 -47.35 -0.06 11.67
N ARG A 222 -48.03 0.43 10.63
CA ARG A 222 -48.05 1.85 10.19
C ARG A 222 -49.40 2.52 10.46
N GLY A 223 -49.36 3.83 10.70
CA GLY A 223 -50.49 4.76 10.50
C GLY A 223 -51.06 5.39 11.79
N VAL A 224 -51.66 6.60 11.78
CA VAL A 224 -51.47 7.80 10.93
C VAL A 224 -52.22 8.99 11.57
N SER A 225 -51.63 10.20 11.54
CA SER A 225 -52.26 11.54 11.73
C SER A 225 -53.08 11.94 12.98
N ARG A 226 -52.57 12.99 13.68
CA ARG A 226 -53.26 14.24 14.17
C ARG A 226 -54.39 14.07 15.23
N VAL A 227 -54.74 15.03 16.09
CA VAL A 227 -54.67 16.53 16.11
C VAL A 227 -54.26 17.04 17.52
N SER A 228 -53.97 18.35 17.63
CA SER A 228 -53.83 19.20 18.83
C SER A 228 -55.02 19.13 19.83
N LEU A 229 -55.06 19.79 21.01
CA LEU A 229 -54.27 20.82 21.75
C LEU A 229 -54.54 20.53 23.29
N ASP A 230 -54.18 21.25 24.36
CA ASP A 230 -53.49 22.52 24.67
C ASP A 230 -53.00 22.56 26.16
N SER A 231 -52.22 23.59 26.55
CA SER A 231 -52.06 24.16 27.93
C SER A 231 -51.49 23.26 29.06
N ALA A 232 -50.76 23.77 30.08
CA ALA A 232 -50.15 25.08 30.32
C ALA A 232 -48.94 24.99 31.29
N GLU A 233 -48.13 26.05 31.33
CA GLU A 233 -47.25 26.53 32.42
C GLU A 233 -46.45 25.55 33.33
N ALA A 234 -45.12 25.60 33.23
CA ALA A 234 -44.24 25.99 34.34
C ALA A 234 -42.80 26.31 33.86
N LEU A 235 -42.11 27.20 34.57
CA LEU A 235 -40.72 27.60 34.32
C LEU A 235 -39.72 26.58 34.91
N ASP A 236 -38.68 26.23 34.15
CA ASP A 236 -37.32 26.12 34.73
C ASP A 236 -36.25 26.35 33.64
N HIS A 237 -35.16 27.03 34.01
CA HIS A 237 -34.13 27.53 33.10
C HIS A 237 -32.87 26.64 33.08
N ALA A 238 -33.07 25.32 33.01
CA ALA A 238 -31.97 24.36 32.92
C ALA A 238 -31.35 24.32 31.50
N GLU A 239 -30.07 24.68 31.38
CA GLU A 239 -29.29 24.47 30.16
C GLU A 239 -29.28 22.98 29.79
N ARG A 240 -29.99 22.63 28.71
CA ARG A 240 -30.02 21.24 28.22
C ARG A 240 -28.64 20.87 27.67
N SER A 241 -27.86 20.19 28.49
CA SER A 241 -26.52 19.68 28.15
C SER A 241 -26.53 19.03 26.75
N PRO A 242 -25.57 19.38 25.88
CA PRO A 242 -25.66 19.10 24.46
C PRO A 242 -25.78 17.60 24.23
N THR A 243 -26.85 17.16 23.56
CA THR A 243 -27.14 15.73 23.46
C THR A 243 -25.97 14.98 22.83
N LYS A 244 -25.78 13.70 23.20
CA LYS A 244 -24.65 12.87 22.75
C LYS A 244 -24.49 12.80 21.21
N LYS A 245 -25.56 13.08 20.45
CA LYS A 245 -25.55 13.26 18.99
C LYS A 245 -25.00 14.62 18.54
N MET A 246 -25.34 15.71 19.22
CA MET A 246 -24.83 17.06 18.94
C MET A 246 -23.33 17.17 19.22
N ILE A 247 -22.86 16.61 20.35
CA ILE A 247 -21.42 16.54 20.65
C ILE A 247 -20.69 15.80 19.52
N ALA A 248 -21.17 14.61 19.15
CA ALA A 248 -20.56 13.82 18.07
C ALA A 248 -20.62 14.48 16.68
N ALA A 249 -21.58 15.38 16.44
CA ALA A 249 -21.64 16.19 15.22
C ALA A 249 -20.61 17.34 15.27
N ALA A 250 -20.51 18.06 16.38
CA ALA A 250 -19.53 19.13 16.58
C ALA A 250 -18.09 18.61 16.43
N THR A 251 -17.76 17.48 17.07
CA THR A 251 -16.43 16.84 16.92
C THR A 251 -16.14 16.43 15.48
N ARG A 252 -17.13 15.93 14.72
CA ARG A 252 -16.95 15.59 13.30
C ARG A 252 -16.70 16.82 12.43
N ASN A 253 -17.42 17.91 12.68
CA ASN A 253 -17.25 19.16 11.92
C ASN A 253 -15.89 19.79 12.21
N SER A 254 -15.45 19.79 13.47
CA SER A 254 -14.11 20.23 13.89
C SER A 254 -13.00 19.41 13.19
N LEU A 255 -13.07 18.07 13.24
CA LEU A 255 -12.11 17.18 12.56
C LEU A 255 -12.15 17.29 11.03
N ALA A 256 -13.26 17.72 10.43
CA ALA A 256 -13.37 17.98 9.00
C ALA A 256 -12.67 19.29 8.61
N LEU A 257 -12.88 20.36 9.40
CA LEU A 257 -12.22 21.65 9.21
C LEU A 257 -10.70 21.57 9.41
N GLU A 258 -10.25 20.84 10.43
CA GLU A 258 -8.82 20.59 10.69
C GLU A 258 -8.13 19.87 9.51
N ARG A 259 -8.79 18.84 8.95
CA ARG A 259 -8.31 18.15 7.74
C ARG A 259 -8.31 19.04 6.50
N GLN A 260 -9.31 19.92 6.37
CA GLN A 260 -9.33 20.87 5.26
C GLN A 260 -8.16 21.86 5.37
N ALA A 261 -7.93 22.45 6.56
CA ALA A 261 -6.81 23.34 6.81
C ALA A 261 -5.44 22.66 6.57
N TYR A 262 -5.28 21.39 6.95
CA TYR A 262 -4.09 20.61 6.63
C TYR A 262 -3.88 20.45 5.11
N ASN A 263 -4.91 20.04 4.37
CA ASN A 263 -4.85 19.89 2.92
C ASN A 263 -4.64 21.22 2.19
N ASP A 264 -5.09 22.34 2.76
CA ASP A 264 -4.88 23.68 2.21
C ASP A 264 -3.43 24.16 2.46
N MET A 265 -2.87 23.87 3.63
CA MET A 265 -1.45 24.09 3.95
C MET A 265 -0.52 23.24 3.08
N GLU A 266 -0.82 21.96 2.89
CA GLU A 266 -0.04 21.05 2.05
C GLU A 266 -0.01 21.54 0.58
N ARG A 267 -1.16 21.96 0.04
CA ARG A 267 -1.24 22.57 -1.30
C ARG A 267 -0.48 23.89 -1.41
N ALA A 268 -0.49 24.72 -0.36
CA ALA A 268 0.30 25.97 -0.34
C ALA A 268 1.82 25.69 -0.35
N ILE A 269 2.28 24.67 0.39
CA ILE A 269 3.67 24.23 0.39
C ILE A 269 4.09 23.70 -0.98
N GLU A 270 3.25 22.88 -1.63
CA GLU A 270 3.55 22.35 -2.96
C GLU A 270 3.58 23.47 -4.04
N LEU A 271 2.69 24.45 -3.95
CA LEU A 271 2.68 25.62 -4.84
C LEU A 271 3.97 26.46 -4.65
N ALA A 272 4.36 26.74 -3.41
CA ALA A 272 5.59 27.46 -3.10
C ALA A 272 6.83 26.72 -3.62
N ARG A 273 6.88 25.39 -3.47
CA ARG A 273 7.95 24.55 -4.01
C ARG A 273 8.01 24.60 -5.54
N LYS A 274 6.87 24.60 -6.23
CA LYS A 274 6.81 24.74 -7.70
C LYS A 274 7.37 26.09 -8.17
N VAL A 275 6.98 27.19 -7.54
CA VAL A 275 7.51 28.53 -7.81
C VAL A 275 9.02 28.61 -7.55
N GLN A 276 9.50 27.99 -6.46
CA GLN A 276 10.94 27.94 -6.14
C GLN A 276 11.73 27.17 -7.22
N VAL A 277 11.25 25.99 -7.64
CA VAL A 277 11.88 25.18 -8.69
C VAL A 277 11.89 25.92 -10.03
N GLU A 278 10.78 26.57 -10.40
CA GLU A 278 10.72 27.37 -11.62
C GLU A 278 11.71 28.55 -11.60
N GLY A 279 11.82 29.26 -10.47
CA GLY A 279 12.81 30.32 -10.28
C GLY A 279 14.25 29.83 -10.44
N ILE A 280 14.58 28.66 -9.90
CA ILE A 280 15.90 28.02 -10.08
C ILE A 280 16.14 27.67 -11.56
N ILE A 281 15.16 27.09 -12.25
CA ILE A 281 15.26 26.76 -13.68
C ILE A 281 15.46 28.03 -14.53
N GLN A 282 14.77 29.13 -14.21
CA GLN A 282 14.95 30.41 -14.90
C GLN A 282 16.32 31.05 -14.62
N ALA A 283 16.86 30.90 -13.40
CA ALA A 283 18.21 31.36 -13.06
C ALA A 283 19.28 30.58 -13.84
N VAL A 284 19.25 29.23 -13.77
CA VAL A 284 20.19 28.35 -14.50
C VAL A 284 20.15 28.62 -16.01
N LYS A 285 18.96 28.83 -16.59
CA LYS A 285 18.83 29.21 -18.01
C LYS A 285 19.49 30.57 -18.30
N LYS A 286 19.32 31.59 -17.44
CA LYS A 286 19.95 32.90 -17.62
C LYS A 286 21.47 32.83 -17.51
N ASP A 287 22.00 32.07 -16.56
CA ASP A 287 23.44 31.88 -16.39
C ASP A 287 24.04 31.14 -17.60
N TYR A 288 23.39 30.09 -18.08
CA TYR A 288 23.81 29.36 -19.29
C TYR A 288 23.83 30.26 -20.54
N THR A 289 22.78 31.07 -20.76
CA THR A 289 22.76 32.03 -21.88
C THR A 289 23.84 33.10 -21.72
N SER A 290 24.09 33.59 -20.49
CA SER A 290 25.10 34.61 -20.22
C SER A 290 26.53 34.10 -20.36
N GLN A 291 26.78 32.83 -20.03
CA GLN A 291 28.06 32.16 -20.28
C GLN A 291 28.30 31.97 -21.79
N ASN A 292 27.28 31.51 -22.54
CA ASN A 292 27.39 31.37 -23.99
C ASN A 292 27.60 32.72 -24.71
N LEU A 293 26.96 33.81 -24.29
CA LEU A 293 27.25 35.14 -24.86
C LEU A 293 28.70 35.60 -24.62
N ARG A 294 29.32 35.23 -23.49
CA ARG A 294 30.74 35.55 -23.21
C ARG A 294 31.73 34.73 -24.03
N ILE A 295 31.31 33.61 -24.62
CA ILE A 295 32.14 32.78 -25.52
C ILE A 295 32.05 33.28 -26.98
N LEU A 296 31.11 34.18 -27.28
CA LEU A 296 30.81 34.69 -28.62
C LEU A 296 31.17 36.17 -28.83
N GLN A 297 32.01 36.75 -27.98
CA GLN A 297 32.69 38.03 -28.23
C GLN A 297 34.22 37.81 -28.27
N PRO A 298 34.94 38.37 -29.26
CA PRO A 298 36.38 38.21 -29.43
C PRO A 298 37.21 39.11 -28.50
#